data_AF-A0A7S1EF44-F1
#
_entry.id   AF-A0A7S1EF44-F1
#
_cell.length_a   1.000
_cell.length_b   1.000
_cell.length_c   1.000
_cell.angle_alpha   90.00
_cell.angle_beta   90.00
_cell.angle_gamma   90.00
#
_symmetry.space_group_name_H-M   'P 1'
#
loop_
_entity.id
_entity.type
_entity.pdbx_description
1 polymer ?
#
loop_
_entity_poly.entity_id
_entity_poly.type
_entity_poly.pdbx_seq_one_letter_code
_entity_poly.pdbx_strand_id
1 'polypeptide(L)'
;AFFPMADDQWGKEEWDEYVDESATCRGHTITVRRRNLERHDGDWQDPNFFAEDYTVAAATGFQVWEGSYVVIKLLEGDLGDELWGKRVVELGSGTGLAGLCAAAAGAHVMLSDIATITDQSLRPNVDRSYTADSPAPEGGWPGSGRVGQG
;
A
#
# COMPACT_ATOMS: atom_id res chain seq x y z
N ALA A 1 -26.02 10.17 -42.95
CA ALA A 1 -26.46 9.84 -41.58
C ALA A 1 -25.21 9.83 -40.70
N PHE A 2 -25.19 10.69 -39.69
CA PHE A 2 -24.10 10.79 -38.72
C PHE A 2 -24.29 9.64 -37.72
N PHE A 3 -23.33 8.72 -37.63
CA PHE A 3 -23.30 7.75 -36.55
C PHE A 3 -22.63 8.44 -35.36
N PRO A 4 -23.29 8.57 -34.19
CA PRO A 4 -22.58 9.02 -33.00
C PRO A 4 -21.58 7.93 -32.62
N MET A 5 -20.31 8.33 -32.49
CA MET A 5 -19.27 7.52 -31.84
C MET A 5 -19.77 7.20 -30.43
N ALA A 6 -19.80 5.91 -30.08
CA ALA A 6 -20.06 5.48 -28.73
C ALA A 6 -18.99 6.08 -27.80
N ASP A 7 -19.44 6.63 -26.68
CA ASP A 7 -18.59 7.15 -25.63
C ASP A 7 -17.57 6.08 -25.20
N ASP A 8 -16.34 6.55 -25.10
CA ASP A 8 -15.13 6.01 -24.53
C ASP A 8 -15.31 5.27 -23.19
N GLN A 9 -15.74 4.00 -23.26
CA GLN A 9 -15.78 3.10 -22.09
C GLN A 9 -14.41 2.54 -21.68
N TRP A 10 -13.37 2.72 -22.51
CA TRP A 10 -12.03 2.18 -22.27
C TRP A 10 -11.30 2.82 -21.06
N GLY A 11 -11.78 3.97 -20.57
CA GLY A 11 -11.17 4.70 -19.46
C GLY A 11 -11.78 4.42 -18.09
N LYS A 12 -12.83 3.59 -17.97
CA LYS A 12 -13.51 3.33 -16.68
C LYS A 12 -13.06 2.03 -16.00
N GLU A 13 -12.68 1.01 -16.76
CA GLU A 13 -12.34 -0.32 -16.22
C GLU A 13 -11.07 -0.33 -15.34
N GLU A 14 -10.13 0.58 -15.58
CA GLU A 14 -8.90 0.71 -14.78
C GLU A 14 -9.14 1.34 -13.39
N TRP A 15 -10.22 2.12 -13.23
CA TRP A 15 -10.54 2.81 -11.96
C TRP A 15 -11.34 1.95 -10.98
N ASP A 16 -11.93 0.85 -11.43
CA ASP A 16 -12.73 -0.04 -10.60
C ASP A 16 -11.92 -1.22 -10.00
N GLU A 17 -10.67 -1.46 -10.45
CA GLU A 17 -9.85 -2.59 -9.98
C GLU A 17 -9.27 -2.39 -8.58
N TYR A 18 -8.97 -1.15 -8.20
CA TYR A 18 -8.39 -0.80 -6.91
C TYR A 18 -9.20 0.29 -6.24
N VAL A 19 -9.38 0.16 -4.93
CA VAL A 19 -9.99 1.19 -4.10
C VAL A 19 -8.97 1.72 -3.10
N ASP A 20 -9.07 3.01 -2.82
CA ASP A 20 -8.24 3.66 -1.83
C ASP A 20 -8.77 3.31 -0.43
N GLU A 21 -7.85 2.94 0.46
CA GLU A 21 -8.10 2.68 1.88
C GLU A 21 -7.20 3.62 2.68
N SER A 22 -7.73 4.23 3.74
CA SER A 22 -6.97 5.22 4.51
C SER A 22 -7.02 4.93 6.00
N ALA A 23 -5.90 5.19 6.68
CA ALA A 23 -5.81 5.15 8.12
C ALA A 23 -5.06 6.38 8.64
N THR A 24 -5.47 6.86 9.81
CA THR A 24 -4.78 7.95 10.51
C THR A 24 -3.94 7.36 11.63
N CYS A 25 -2.66 7.74 11.68
CA CYS A 25 -1.77 7.39 12.77
C CYS A 25 -1.03 8.65 13.25
N ARG A 26 -1.15 8.98 14.53
CA ARG A 26 -0.45 10.13 15.18
C ARG A 26 -0.53 11.43 14.37
N GLY A 27 -1.73 11.74 13.86
CA GLY A 27 -2.00 12.97 13.10
C GLY A 27 -1.62 12.94 11.61
N HIS A 28 -1.09 11.82 11.11
CA HIS A 28 -0.77 11.64 9.69
C HIS A 28 -1.77 10.67 9.06
N THR A 29 -2.38 11.07 7.95
CA THR A 29 -3.25 10.20 7.15
C THR A 29 -2.42 9.50 6.10
N ILE A 30 -2.47 8.16 6.10
CA ILE A 30 -1.85 7.30 5.11
C ILE A 30 -2.95 6.72 4.23
N THR A 31 -2.77 6.78 2.92
CA THR A 31 -3.68 6.23 1.93
C THR A 31 -2.95 5.20 1.08
N VAL A 32 -3.49 3.98 1.03
CA VAL A 32 -2.99 2.89 0.19
C VAL A 32 -4.07 2.44 -0.77
N ARG A 33 -3.68 1.81 -1.86
CA ARG A 33 -4.62 1.07 -2.72
C ARG A 33 -4.66 -0.39 -2.32
N ARG A 34 -5.88 -0.92 -2.26
CA ARG A 34 -6.16 -2.35 -2.15
C ARG A 34 -7.04 -2.79 -3.31
N ARG A 35 -7.05 -4.08 -3.61
CA ARG A 35 -7.91 -4.63 -4.67
C ARG A 35 -9.38 -4.48 -4.30
N ASN A 36 -10.19 -4.16 -5.31
CA ASN A 36 -11.63 -4.09 -5.18
C ASN A 36 -12.25 -5.49 -5.32
N LEU A 37 -12.81 -6.03 -4.23
CA LEU A 37 -13.48 -7.33 -4.24
C LEU A 37 -14.96 -7.24 -4.64
N GLU A 38 -15.54 -6.05 -4.71
CA GLU A 38 -16.96 -5.84 -5.06
C GLU A 38 -17.18 -5.82 -6.58
N ARG A 39 -16.10 -6.00 -7.35
CA ARG A 39 -16.16 -6.13 -8.80
C ARG A 39 -16.90 -7.43 -9.16
N HIS A 40 -17.94 -7.30 -9.99
CA HIS A 40 -18.89 -8.39 -10.30
C HIS A 40 -18.89 -8.82 -11.78
N ASP A 41 -17.97 -8.36 -12.60
CA ASP A 41 -17.85 -8.78 -13.99
C ASP A 41 -17.07 -10.11 -14.09
N GLY A 42 -17.77 -11.15 -14.55
CA GLY A 42 -17.27 -12.53 -14.62
C GLY A 42 -16.09 -12.78 -15.57
N ASP A 43 -15.60 -11.74 -16.25
CA ASP A 43 -14.51 -11.82 -17.23
C ASP A 43 -13.17 -11.31 -16.65
N TRP A 44 -13.12 -10.89 -15.39
CA TRP A 44 -11.88 -10.41 -14.79
C TRP A 44 -10.90 -11.57 -14.51
N GLN A 45 -9.74 -11.48 -15.14
CA GLN A 45 -8.59 -12.33 -14.87
C GLN A 45 -7.55 -11.52 -14.10
N ASP A 46 -7.00 -12.11 -13.04
CA ASP A 46 -5.94 -11.48 -12.27
C ASP A 46 -4.73 -11.20 -13.17
N PRO A 47 -4.27 -9.94 -13.28
CA PRO A 47 -3.14 -9.59 -14.15
C PRO A 47 -1.85 -10.31 -13.75
N ASN A 48 -1.75 -10.75 -12.49
CA ASN A 48 -0.58 -11.44 -11.97
C ASN A 48 -0.70 -12.97 -12.04
N PHE A 49 -1.78 -13.51 -12.64
CA PHE A 49 -2.05 -14.95 -12.65
C PHE A 49 -0.88 -15.82 -13.15
N PHE A 50 -0.04 -15.28 -14.05
CA PHE A 50 1.10 -15.99 -14.63
C PHE A 50 2.45 -15.65 -14.00
N ALA A 51 2.49 -14.81 -12.96
CA ALA A 51 3.74 -14.54 -12.24
C ALA A 51 4.21 -15.78 -11.47
N GLU A 52 5.53 -16.02 -11.48
CA GLU A 52 6.14 -17.26 -10.98
C GLU A 52 5.90 -17.49 -9.47
N ASP A 53 5.86 -16.41 -8.69
CA ASP A 53 5.62 -16.42 -7.24
C ASP A 53 4.14 -16.21 -6.87
N TYR A 54 3.24 -16.13 -7.86
CA TYR A 54 1.85 -15.73 -7.66
C TYR A 54 0.92 -16.92 -7.42
N THR A 55 0.83 -17.30 -6.15
CA THR A 55 -0.10 -18.34 -5.68
C THR A 55 -1.49 -17.77 -5.34
N VAL A 56 -2.48 -18.64 -5.10
CA VAL A 56 -3.78 -18.20 -4.54
C VAL A 56 -3.60 -17.43 -3.22
N ALA A 57 -2.59 -17.79 -2.43
CA ALA A 57 -2.25 -17.05 -1.21
C ALA A 57 -1.68 -15.67 -1.52
N ALA A 58 -0.86 -15.51 -2.58
CA ALA A 58 -0.34 -14.22 -3.01
C ALA A 58 -1.46 -13.23 -3.34
N ALA A 59 -2.57 -13.69 -3.92
CA ALA A 59 -3.71 -12.82 -4.25
C ALA A 59 -4.30 -12.10 -3.02
N THR A 60 -4.09 -12.63 -1.82
CA THR A 60 -4.51 -11.98 -0.56
C THR A 60 -3.65 -10.80 -0.14
N GLY A 61 -2.45 -10.65 -0.73
CA GLY A 61 -1.52 -9.55 -0.44
C GLY A 61 -1.99 -8.18 -0.96
N PHE A 62 -2.99 -8.15 -1.84
CA PHE A 62 -3.60 -6.90 -2.31
C PHE A 62 -4.69 -6.35 -1.38
N GLN A 63 -4.97 -7.01 -0.25
CA GLN A 63 -6.00 -6.59 0.70
C GLN A 63 -5.40 -5.91 1.93
N VAL A 64 -6.18 -5.02 2.55
CA VAL A 64 -5.93 -4.58 3.92
C VAL A 64 -6.68 -5.52 4.85
N TRP A 65 -5.94 -6.22 5.71
CA TRP A 65 -6.50 -7.14 6.69
C TRP A 65 -6.74 -6.44 8.03
N GLU A 66 -7.71 -6.95 8.80
CA GLU A 66 -8.13 -6.43 10.11
C GLU A 66 -6.95 -6.29 11.09
N GLY A 67 -5.97 -7.20 11.00
CA GLY A 67 -4.75 -7.15 11.79
C GLY A 67 -3.95 -5.86 11.60
N SER A 68 -3.98 -5.26 10.40
CA SER A 68 -3.33 -3.97 10.12
C SER A 68 -3.90 -2.87 10.99
N TYR A 69 -5.23 -2.78 11.11
CA TYR A 69 -5.90 -1.77 11.93
C TYR A 69 -5.62 -1.97 13.43
N VAL A 70 -5.47 -3.23 13.89
CA VAL A 70 -5.06 -3.51 15.27
C VAL A 70 -3.66 -2.96 15.53
N VAL A 71 -2.70 -3.22 14.64
CA VAL A 71 -1.33 -2.67 14.75
C VAL A 71 -1.34 -1.15 14.72
N ILE A 72 -2.09 -0.55 13.79
CA ILE A 72 -2.23 0.91 13.68
C ILE A 72 -2.79 1.50 14.97
N LYS A 73 -3.76 0.83 15.58
CA LYS A 73 -4.31 1.26 16.88
C LYS A 73 -3.28 1.16 18.01
N LEU A 74 -2.43 0.14 18.01
CA LEU A 74 -1.33 0.01 18.98
C LEU A 74 -0.27 1.10 18.79
N LEU A 75 0.00 1.50 17.55
CA LEU A 75 0.93 2.60 17.23
C LEU A 75 0.44 3.96 17.76
N GLU A 76 -0.85 4.14 18.04
CA GLU A 76 -1.35 5.34 18.73
C GLU A 76 -0.94 5.40 20.20
N GLY A 77 -0.63 4.26 20.82
CA GLY A 77 -0.17 4.15 22.21
C GLY A 77 1.35 4.01 22.33
N ASP A 78 1.78 3.31 23.39
CA ASP A 78 3.18 3.15 23.79
C ASP A 78 4.06 2.55 22.67
N LEU A 79 3.50 1.64 21.86
CA LEU A 79 4.25 1.01 20.76
C LEU A 79 4.81 2.05 19.78
N GLY A 80 4.06 3.11 19.47
CA GLY A 80 4.55 4.15 18.58
C GLY A 80 5.72 4.94 19.19
N ASP A 81 5.75 5.10 20.51
CA ASP A 81 6.87 5.78 21.20
C ASP A 81 8.10 4.87 21.25
N GLU A 82 7.90 3.57 21.48
CA GLU A 82 8.97 2.58 21.46
C GLU A 82 9.65 2.45 20.10
N LEU A 83 8.87 2.60 19.02
CA LEU A 83 9.34 2.47 17.64
C LEU A 83 9.92 3.76 17.05
N TRP A 84 9.80 4.91 17.75
CA TRP A 84 10.35 6.18 17.26
C TRP A 84 11.86 6.08 16.98
N GLY A 85 12.26 6.40 15.75
CA GLY A 85 13.64 6.33 15.28
C GLY A 85 14.23 4.91 15.22
N LYS A 86 13.43 3.85 15.42
CA LYS A 86 13.87 2.46 15.33
C LYS A 86 13.83 1.96 13.90
N ARG A 87 14.74 1.04 13.57
CA ARG A 87 14.70 0.29 12.32
C ARG A 87 13.72 -0.86 12.48
N VAL A 88 12.67 -0.87 11.67
CA VAL A 88 11.59 -1.85 11.71
C VAL A 88 11.54 -2.58 10.39
N VAL A 89 11.29 -3.89 10.43
CA VAL A 89 10.96 -4.68 9.24
C VAL A 89 9.57 -5.25 9.42
N GLU A 90 8.72 -5.07 8.42
CA GLU A 90 7.41 -5.71 8.33
C GLU A 90 7.49 -6.85 7.32
N LEU A 91 7.06 -8.05 7.72
CA LEU A 91 7.08 -9.27 6.91
C LEU A 91 5.65 -9.56 6.44
N GLY A 92 5.47 -9.78 5.14
CA GLY A 92 4.14 -9.98 4.56
C GLY A 92 3.33 -8.69 4.61
N SER A 93 3.92 -7.57 4.18
CA SER A 93 3.34 -6.23 4.29
C SER A 93 2.07 -6.05 3.46
N GLY A 94 1.85 -6.85 2.41
CA GLY A 94 0.67 -6.74 1.55
C GLY A 94 0.54 -5.36 0.88
N THR A 95 -0.40 -4.55 1.37
CA THR A 95 -0.58 -3.15 0.93
C THR A 95 0.40 -2.17 1.59
N GLY A 96 1.00 -2.57 2.71
CA GLY A 96 1.95 -1.78 3.49
C GLY A 96 1.30 -0.81 4.46
N LEU A 97 -0.03 -0.82 4.65
CA LEU A 97 -0.73 0.19 5.45
C LEU A 97 -0.17 0.31 6.89
N ALA A 98 0.01 -0.81 7.59
CA ALA A 98 0.49 -0.80 8.97
C ALA A 98 1.95 -0.33 9.07
N GLY A 99 2.85 -0.84 8.23
CA GLY A 99 4.23 -0.37 8.17
C GLY A 99 4.37 1.10 7.76
N LEU A 100 3.54 1.59 6.81
CA LEU A 100 3.51 3.01 6.45
C LEU A 100 3.00 3.89 7.60
N CYS A 101 2.02 3.42 8.39
CA CYS A 101 1.63 4.11 9.61
C CYS A 101 2.74 4.10 10.68
N ALA A 102 3.51 3.02 10.79
CA ALA A 102 4.67 2.97 11.69
C ALA A 102 5.76 3.96 11.23
N ALA A 103 5.98 4.10 9.91
CA ALA A 103 6.86 5.11 9.36
C ALA A 103 6.33 6.53 9.67
N ALA A 104 5.02 6.76 9.47
CA ALA A 104 4.38 8.03 9.82
C ALA A 104 4.53 8.39 11.30
N ALA A 105 4.53 7.38 12.18
CA ALA A 105 4.78 7.48 13.61
C ALA A 105 6.26 7.72 13.98
N GLY A 106 7.18 7.77 13.02
CA GLY A 106 8.59 8.11 13.20
C GLY A 106 9.56 6.92 13.14
N ALA A 107 9.12 5.72 12.80
CA ALA A 107 10.00 4.56 12.62
C ALA A 107 10.68 4.56 11.24
N HIS A 108 11.86 3.94 11.13
CA HIS A 108 12.53 3.67 9.87
C HIS A 108 12.15 2.27 9.37
N VAL A 109 11.13 2.22 8.51
CA VAL A 109 10.47 0.96 8.14
C VAL A 109 11.00 0.40 6.82
N MET A 110 11.25 -0.90 6.79
CA MET A 110 11.43 -1.70 5.58
C MET A 110 10.21 -2.61 5.41
N LEU A 111 9.45 -2.39 4.35
CA LEU A 111 8.32 -3.24 3.97
C LEU A 111 8.83 -4.41 3.13
N SER A 112 8.32 -5.62 3.38
CA SER A 112 8.73 -6.80 2.63
C SER A 112 7.59 -7.76 2.38
N ASP A 113 7.62 -8.36 1.19
CA ASP A 113 6.68 -9.39 0.75
C ASP A 113 7.32 -10.20 -0.40
N ILE A 114 6.57 -11.08 -1.05
CA ILE A 114 6.99 -11.70 -2.31
C ILE A 114 7.15 -10.64 -3.42
N ALA A 115 7.84 -11.00 -4.50
CA ALA A 115 8.23 -10.04 -5.54
C ALA A 115 7.00 -9.40 -6.20
N THR A 116 5.99 -10.19 -6.54
CA THR A 116 4.75 -9.67 -7.15
C THR A 116 4.07 -8.63 -6.25
N ILE A 117 3.95 -8.88 -4.95
CA ILE A 117 3.32 -7.93 -4.02
C ILE A 117 4.20 -6.71 -3.79
N THR A 118 5.52 -6.90 -3.75
CA THR A 118 6.46 -5.79 -3.63
C THR A 118 6.35 -4.83 -4.81
N ASP A 119 6.30 -5.36 -6.04
CA ASP A 119 6.29 -4.56 -7.27
C ASP A 119 4.91 -3.98 -7.59
N GLN A 120 3.84 -4.76 -7.39
CA GLN A 120 2.49 -4.38 -7.84
C GLN A 120 1.65 -3.69 -6.76
N SER A 121 2.04 -3.82 -5.48
CA SER A 121 1.28 -3.26 -4.34
C SER A 121 2.14 -2.30 -3.50
N LEU A 122 3.22 -2.80 -2.88
CA LEU A 122 3.99 -2.01 -1.91
C LEU A 122 4.64 -0.78 -2.54
N ARG A 123 5.37 -0.94 -3.63
CA ARG A 123 6.10 0.16 -4.24
C ARG A 123 5.16 1.30 -4.70
N PRO A 124 4.05 1.04 -5.43
CA PRO A 124 3.06 2.07 -5.72
C PRO A 124 2.48 2.77 -4.48
N ASN A 125 2.24 2.03 -3.38
CA ASN A 125 1.67 2.60 -2.15
C ASN A 125 2.69 3.45 -1.37
N VAL A 126 3.97 3.05 -1.36
CA VAL A 126 5.08 3.85 -0.82
C VAL A 126 5.22 5.14 -1.63
N ASP A 127 5.24 5.05 -2.96
CA ASP A 127 5.41 6.21 -3.84
C ASP A 127 4.27 7.24 -3.68
N ARG A 128 3.04 6.78 -3.42
CA ARG A 128 1.87 7.63 -3.11
C ARG A 128 1.95 8.29 -1.75
N SER A 129 2.55 7.60 -0.77
CA SER A 129 2.71 8.09 0.59
C SER A 129 3.96 8.96 0.76
N TYR A 130 4.78 9.05 -0.29
CA TYR A 130 6.02 9.82 -0.29
C TYR A 130 5.74 11.32 -0.31
N THR A 131 6.46 12.05 0.54
CA THR A 131 6.49 13.52 0.49
C THR A 131 7.71 13.96 -0.31
N ALA A 132 7.50 14.43 -1.55
CA ALA A 132 8.58 14.85 -2.45
C ALA A 132 9.46 15.97 -1.88
N ASP A 133 8.92 16.78 -0.96
CA ASP A 133 9.61 17.91 -0.32
C ASP A 133 10.51 17.51 0.86
N SER A 134 10.61 16.21 1.18
CA SER A 134 11.45 15.72 2.27
C SER A 134 12.35 14.57 1.79
N PRO A 135 13.64 14.83 1.50
CA PRO A 135 14.57 13.76 1.20
C PRO A 135 14.65 12.77 2.37
N ALA A 136 14.98 11.52 2.04
CA ALA A 136 15.19 10.49 3.04
C ALA A 136 16.17 11.00 4.12
N PRO A 137 15.90 10.73 5.41
CA PRO A 137 16.79 11.16 6.48
C PRO A 137 18.23 10.67 6.24
N GLU A 138 19.24 11.42 6.70
CA GLU A 138 20.63 10.97 6.67
C GLU A 138 20.75 9.61 7.36
N GLY A 139 21.33 8.62 6.66
CA GLY A 139 21.39 7.22 7.13
C GLY A 139 20.18 6.35 6.76
N GLY A 140 19.24 6.89 5.97
CA GLY A 140 18.17 6.14 5.32
C GLY A 140 18.69 5.09 4.32
N TRP A 141 17.82 4.17 3.92
CA TRP A 141 18.17 3.15 2.93
C TRP A 141 18.30 3.77 1.54
N PRO A 142 19.19 3.27 0.66
CA PRO A 142 19.26 3.75 -0.72
C PRO A 142 17.90 3.61 -1.41
N GLY A 143 17.39 4.72 -1.95
CA GLY A 143 16.07 4.75 -2.61
C GLY A 143 14.87 4.74 -1.67
N SER A 144 15.06 4.88 -0.34
CA SER A 144 13.93 5.05 0.58
C SER A 144 13.28 6.42 0.45
N GLY A 145 11.99 6.49 0.74
CA GLY A 145 11.24 7.74 0.88
C GLY A 145 10.86 8.04 2.33
N ARG A 146 10.60 9.31 2.66
CA ARG A 146 10.04 9.74 3.95
C ARG A 146 8.52 9.68 3.89
N VAL A 147 7.92 9.08 4.93
CA VAL A 147 6.48 8.99 5.13
C VAL A 147 6.17 9.55 6.52
N GLY A 148 5.45 10.68 6.56
CA GLY A 148 5.22 11.41 7.82
C GLY A 148 6.54 11.79 8.52
N GLN A 149 6.76 11.29 9.73
CA GLN A 149 7.96 11.59 10.52
C GLN A 149 9.13 10.61 10.32
N GLY A 150 8.93 9.48 9.63
CA GLY A 150 9.91 8.40 9.46
C GLY A 150 10.48 8.28 8.06
#